data_AF-A0A9P6HDU7-F1
#
_entry.id   AF-A0A9P6HDU7-F1
#
_cell.length_a   1.000
_cell.length_b   1.000
_cell.length_c   1.000
_cell.angle_alpha   90.00
_cell.angle_beta   90.00
_cell.angle_gamma   90.00
#
_symmetry.space_group_name_H-M   'P 1'
#
loop_
_entity.id
_entity.type
_entity.pdbx_description
1 polymer ?
#
loop_
_entity_poly.entity_id
_entity_poly.type
_entity_poly.pdbx_seq_one_letter_code
_entity_poly.pdbx_strand_id
1 'polypeptide(L)'
;MTTGSPQTSLSDDKVKEAPQIVTFTWDSATVALSRYRSRFFLVYVDGQHLPEPGKRIHSSLNVVSWHSNHHSKKGPKVDSFWLNCSRGDSDPEDPNGVLYRLLDVDPPLVRRTGRERNETSAADAASSVGCDEFEVLVPEEGLIRQCYYCLSWEDDEHRYSEIKHDKYWCSKCKKKGRLLSTLTPKEKSATHVGDLHTLERESIYARSFQPLSLQYQPQSVEHRARR
;
A
#
# COMPACT_ATOMS: atom_id res chain seq x y z
N MET A 1 -26.63 -9.94 -64.32
CA MET A 1 -25.47 -9.20 -63.78
C MET A 1 -25.92 -8.60 -62.47
N THR A 2 -25.54 -9.21 -61.34
CA THR A 2 -26.01 -8.82 -60.01
C THR A 2 -24.79 -8.42 -59.22
N THR A 3 -24.62 -7.11 -59.01
CA THR A 3 -23.50 -6.52 -58.28
C THR A 3 -23.76 -6.64 -56.79
N GLY A 4 -23.05 -7.56 -56.13
CA GLY A 4 -23.03 -7.68 -54.67
C GLY A 4 -22.04 -6.67 -54.08
N SER A 5 -22.55 -5.72 -53.30
CA SER A 5 -21.72 -4.78 -52.55
C SER A 5 -21.07 -5.47 -51.34
N PRO A 6 -19.80 -5.17 -51.00
CA PRO A 6 -19.14 -5.76 -49.84
C PRO A 6 -19.65 -5.08 -48.55
N GLN A 7 -20.13 -5.88 -47.60
CA GLN A 7 -20.35 -5.43 -46.23
C GLN A 7 -19.01 -5.37 -45.50
N THR A 8 -18.50 -4.16 -45.29
CA THR A 8 -17.40 -3.89 -44.37
C THR A 8 -17.92 -4.00 -42.94
N SER A 9 -17.62 -5.11 -42.27
CA SER A 9 -17.83 -5.27 -40.85
C SER A 9 -16.86 -4.34 -40.09
N LEU A 10 -17.39 -3.25 -39.54
CA LEU A 10 -16.70 -2.44 -38.53
C LEU A 10 -16.47 -3.32 -37.30
N SER A 11 -15.22 -3.64 -37.02
CA SER A 11 -14.80 -4.24 -35.76
C SER A 11 -14.96 -3.18 -34.66
N ASP A 12 -15.88 -3.42 -33.73
CA ASP A 12 -15.97 -2.69 -32.47
C ASP A 12 -14.71 -2.95 -31.64
N ASP A 13 -13.66 -2.17 -31.91
CA ASP A 13 -12.54 -2.01 -31.00
C ASP A 13 -13.07 -1.33 -29.72
N LYS A 14 -13.55 -2.14 -28.78
CA LYS A 14 -13.83 -1.70 -27.42
C LYS A 14 -12.55 -1.09 -26.85
N VAL A 15 -12.49 0.24 -26.86
CA VAL A 15 -11.45 1.01 -26.16
C VAL A 15 -11.49 0.55 -24.70
N LYS A 16 -10.51 -0.24 -24.31
CA LYS A 16 -10.36 -0.70 -22.92
C LYS A 16 -9.88 0.50 -22.12
N GLU A 17 -10.79 1.18 -21.44
CA GLU A 17 -10.45 2.27 -20.54
C GLU A 17 -9.38 1.79 -19.55
N ALA A 18 -8.38 2.64 -19.32
CA ALA A 18 -7.33 2.33 -18.36
C ALA A 18 -7.97 2.17 -16.98
N PRO A 19 -7.60 1.14 -16.20
CA PRO A 19 -8.14 0.96 -14.86
C PRO A 19 -7.78 2.18 -14.00
N GLN A 20 -8.80 2.76 -13.37
CA GLN A 20 -8.66 3.94 -12.52
C GLN A 20 -8.15 3.56 -11.12
N ILE A 21 -7.33 4.42 -10.53
CA ILE A 21 -6.90 4.30 -9.13
C ILE A 21 -8.11 4.61 -8.26
N VAL A 22 -8.43 3.73 -7.31
CA VAL A 22 -9.52 3.97 -6.37
C VAL A 22 -9.00 4.87 -5.25
N THR A 23 -9.59 6.06 -5.15
CA THR A 23 -9.24 7.08 -4.17
C THR A 23 -10.45 7.45 -3.31
N PHE A 24 -10.19 8.02 -2.14
CA PHE A 24 -11.20 8.53 -1.23
C PHE A 24 -10.66 9.73 -0.45
N THR A 25 -11.53 10.52 0.16
CA THR A 25 -11.13 11.72 0.90
C THR A 25 -10.96 11.43 2.38
N TRP A 26 -9.86 11.92 2.96
CA TRP A 26 -9.51 11.84 4.37
C TRP A 26 -9.03 13.21 4.86
N ASP A 27 -9.70 13.84 5.83
CA ASP A 27 -9.33 15.16 6.37
C ASP A 27 -8.98 16.20 5.29
N SER A 28 -9.79 16.25 4.21
CA SER A 28 -9.59 17.09 3.01
C SER A 28 -8.43 16.69 2.09
N ALA A 29 -7.73 15.60 2.35
CA ALA A 29 -6.70 15.02 1.50
C ALA A 29 -7.21 13.82 0.69
N THR A 30 -6.72 13.64 -0.54
CA THR A 30 -7.00 12.46 -1.36
C THR A 30 -6.08 11.32 -0.94
N VAL A 31 -6.66 10.19 -0.52
CA VAL A 31 -5.96 8.99 -0.08
C VAL A 31 -6.31 7.82 -1.01
N ALA A 32 -5.36 6.91 -1.19
CA ALA A 32 -5.53 5.67 -1.94
C ALA A 32 -4.98 4.48 -1.16
N LEU A 33 -5.53 3.30 -1.46
CA LEU A 33 -5.00 2.03 -0.98
C LEU A 33 -3.86 1.56 -1.91
N SER A 34 -2.73 1.25 -1.30
CA SER A 34 -1.52 0.78 -1.95
C SER A 34 -1.19 -0.64 -1.52
N ARG A 35 -0.50 -1.35 -2.40
CA ARG A 35 0.18 -2.59 -2.06
C ARG A 35 1.64 -2.58 -2.48
N TYR A 36 2.52 -3.00 -1.57
CA TYR A 36 3.94 -3.17 -1.86
C TYR A 36 4.52 -4.31 -1.02
N ARG A 37 5.19 -5.27 -1.67
CA ARG A 37 5.77 -6.46 -1.01
C ARG A 37 4.78 -7.16 -0.09
N SER A 38 3.59 -7.44 -0.61
CA SER A 38 2.48 -8.10 0.10
C SER A 38 1.99 -7.35 1.35
N ARG A 39 2.25 -6.05 1.45
CA ARG A 39 1.74 -5.19 2.52
C ARG A 39 0.82 -4.12 1.99
N PHE A 40 -0.24 -3.83 2.75
CA PHE A 40 -1.17 -2.76 2.46
C PHE A 40 -0.78 -1.47 3.18
N PHE A 41 -0.95 -0.35 2.48
CA PHE A 41 -0.64 0.98 2.96
C PHE A 41 -1.75 1.93 2.51
N LEU A 42 -2.06 2.91 3.35
CA LEU A 42 -2.76 4.10 2.90
C LEU A 42 -1.77 5.17 2.54
N VAL A 43 -1.96 5.76 1.37
CA VAL A 43 -1.06 6.79 0.86
C VAL A 43 -1.81 8.01 0.36
N TYR A 44 -1.26 9.19 0.62
CA TYR A 44 -1.73 10.43 0.03
C TYR A 44 -1.38 10.46 -1.47
N VAL A 45 -2.40 10.67 -2.31
CA VAL A 45 -2.28 10.72 -3.77
C VAL A 45 -1.64 12.05 -4.19
N ASP A 46 -2.16 13.14 -3.62
CA ASP A 46 -1.67 14.49 -3.88
C ASP A 46 -0.49 14.82 -2.97
N GLY A 47 0.71 14.52 -3.45
CA GLY A 47 1.96 14.92 -2.79
C GLY A 47 2.25 16.42 -2.84
N GLN A 48 1.34 17.26 -3.36
CA GLN A 48 1.56 18.70 -3.51
C GLN A 48 1.83 19.42 -2.18
N HIS A 49 1.53 18.79 -1.04
CA HIS A 49 1.80 19.33 0.29
C HIS A 49 2.83 18.54 1.09
N LEU A 50 3.51 17.56 0.49
CA LEU A 50 4.43 16.68 1.20
C LEU A 50 5.88 16.94 0.78
N PRO A 51 6.69 17.58 1.64
CA PRO A 51 8.01 18.09 1.26
C PRO A 51 9.07 17.00 1.03
N GLU A 52 8.81 15.73 1.35
CA GLU A 52 9.81 14.66 1.27
C GLU A 52 9.25 13.33 0.72
N PRO A 53 9.99 12.64 -0.17
CA PRO A 53 9.71 11.27 -0.57
C PRO A 53 9.63 10.36 0.67
N GLY A 54 8.50 9.69 0.86
CA GLY A 54 8.22 8.84 2.04
C GLY A 54 7.12 9.38 2.96
N LYS A 55 6.86 10.70 2.97
CA LYS A 55 5.75 11.30 3.74
C LYS A 55 4.36 11.04 3.16
N ARG A 56 4.29 10.34 2.02
CA ARG A 56 3.03 9.93 1.40
C ARG A 56 2.35 8.79 2.15
N ILE A 57 3.06 8.00 2.97
CA ILE A 57 2.42 6.94 3.74
C ILE A 57 1.65 7.56 4.91
N HIS A 58 0.34 7.48 4.86
CA HIS A 58 -0.55 7.87 5.94
C HIS A 58 -0.57 6.81 7.04
N SER A 59 -0.81 5.54 6.65
CA SER A 59 -0.89 4.43 7.59
C SER A 59 -0.44 3.11 6.96
N SER A 60 0.10 2.19 7.78
CA SER A 60 0.38 0.82 7.36
C SER A 60 -0.68 -0.10 7.94
N LEU A 61 -1.35 -0.86 7.06
CA LEU A 61 -2.48 -1.72 7.45
C LEU A 61 -2.05 -3.14 7.80
N ASN A 62 -0.80 -3.51 7.50
CA ASN A 62 -0.20 -4.78 7.91
C ASN A 62 0.72 -4.55 9.11
N VAL A 63 0.22 -4.82 10.31
CA VAL A 63 1.06 -4.92 11.52
C VAL A 63 1.27 -6.39 11.86
N VAL A 64 1.71 -7.19 10.88
CA VAL A 64 2.19 -8.55 11.17
C VAL A 64 3.64 -8.44 11.60
N SER A 65 3.98 -8.96 12.78
CA SER A 65 5.38 -9.17 13.11
C SER A 65 5.97 -10.16 12.10
N TRP A 66 6.99 -9.70 11.37
CA TRP A 66 7.71 -10.38 10.29
C TRP A 66 8.21 -11.80 10.62
N HIS A 67 8.11 -12.21 11.90
CA HIS A 67 8.66 -13.45 12.44
C HIS A 67 7.67 -14.61 12.51
N SER A 68 6.43 -14.44 12.05
CA SER A 68 5.51 -15.58 11.94
C SER A 68 5.89 -16.44 10.72
N ASN A 69 6.70 -17.46 11.00
CA ASN A 69 7.22 -18.47 10.08
C ASN A 69 6.30 -18.76 8.88
N HIS A 70 6.87 -18.60 7.68
CA HIS A 70 6.34 -18.92 6.33
C HIS A 70 5.92 -20.39 6.10
N HIS A 71 5.56 -21.16 7.13
CA HIS A 71 5.30 -22.59 7.03
C HIS A 71 3.83 -22.96 6.78
N SER A 72 2.90 -22.01 6.64
CA SER A 72 1.58 -22.36 6.10
C SER A 72 1.69 -22.63 4.60
N LYS A 73 1.61 -23.90 4.20
CA LYS A 73 1.55 -24.35 2.78
C LYS A 73 0.40 -23.71 1.98
N LYS A 74 -0.56 -23.07 2.67
CA LYS A 74 -1.50 -22.09 2.13
C LYS A 74 -0.92 -20.72 2.48
N GLY A 75 -0.25 -20.08 1.53
CA GLY A 75 0.23 -18.72 1.71
C GLY A 75 -0.92 -17.80 2.14
N PRO A 76 -0.63 -16.70 2.86
CA PRO A 76 -1.65 -15.72 3.22
C PRO A 76 -2.43 -15.33 1.96
N LYS A 77 -3.76 -15.23 2.09
CA LYS A 77 -4.58 -14.68 1.01
C LYS A 77 -3.98 -13.33 0.65
N VAL A 78 -3.69 -13.19 -0.64
CA VAL A 78 -2.97 -12.07 -1.25
C VAL A 78 -3.69 -10.74 -0.94
N ASP A 79 -5.00 -10.80 -0.70
CA ASP A 79 -5.91 -9.66 -0.60
C ASP A 79 -6.51 -9.48 0.81
N SER A 80 -5.76 -9.85 1.86
CA SER A 80 -6.23 -9.65 3.24
C SER A 80 -5.13 -9.12 4.16
N PHE A 81 -5.54 -8.33 5.15
CA PHE A 81 -4.66 -7.84 6.21
C PHE A 81 -5.29 -8.05 7.59
N TRP A 82 -4.47 -7.96 8.63
CA TRP A 82 -4.87 -8.14 10.01
C TRP A 82 -4.60 -6.84 10.78
N LEU A 83 -5.60 -6.37 11.52
CA LEU A 83 -5.53 -5.09 12.24
C LEU A 83 -5.98 -5.28 13.69
N ASN A 84 -5.26 -4.63 14.61
CA ASN A 84 -5.67 -4.55 16.00
C ASN A 84 -6.69 -3.42 16.17
N CYS A 85 -7.97 -3.77 16.18
CA CYS A 85 -9.09 -2.83 16.32
C CYS A 85 -9.20 -2.19 17.72
N SER A 86 -8.46 -2.69 18.72
CA SER A 86 -8.49 -2.12 20.09
C SER A 86 -7.64 -0.85 20.25
N ARG A 87 -6.96 -0.40 19.19
CA ARG A 87 -6.12 0.81 19.20
C ARG A 87 -6.78 1.91 18.38
N GLY A 88 -7.09 3.04 19.04
CA GLY A 88 -7.60 4.32 18.49
C GLY A 88 -7.86 4.34 16.99
N ASP A 89 -6.84 4.68 16.20
CA ASP A 89 -6.95 4.90 14.75
C ASP A 89 -7.40 3.66 13.93
N SER A 90 -7.46 2.48 14.54
CA SER A 90 -7.87 1.21 13.94
C SER A 90 -9.25 0.73 14.41
N ASP A 91 -9.93 1.48 15.27
CA ASP A 91 -11.30 1.17 15.68
C ASP A 91 -12.25 1.32 14.49
N PRO A 92 -12.98 0.26 14.07
CA PRO A 92 -13.95 0.36 12.98
C PRO A 92 -15.14 1.27 13.29
N GLU A 93 -15.39 1.59 14.56
CA GLU A 93 -16.52 2.42 14.99
C GLU A 93 -16.13 3.90 15.19
N ASP A 94 -14.84 4.24 15.17
CA ASP A 94 -14.40 5.63 15.24
C ASP A 94 -14.56 6.30 13.86
N PRO A 95 -15.45 7.30 13.69
CA PRO A 95 -15.63 7.98 12.41
C PRO A 95 -14.38 8.72 11.92
N ASN A 96 -13.39 8.94 12.79
CA ASN A 96 -12.08 9.50 12.42
C ASN A 96 -11.00 8.42 12.28
N GLY A 97 -11.34 7.15 12.50
CA GLY A 97 -10.46 5.99 12.43
C GLY A 97 -10.23 5.53 11.00
N VAL A 98 -9.00 5.08 10.72
CA VAL A 98 -8.53 4.67 9.39
C VAL A 98 -9.43 3.60 8.81
N LEU A 99 -9.79 2.66 9.67
CA LEU A 99 -10.60 1.53 9.30
C LEU A 99 -12.05 1.93 8.98
N TYR A 100 -12.65 2.81 9.77
CA TYR A 100 -14.00 3.31 9.52
C TYR A 100 -14.13 3.87 8.11
N ARG A 101 -13.21 4.74 7.66
CA ARG A 101 -13.30 5.32 6.31
C ARG A 101 -13.15 4.28 5.21
N LEU A 102 -12.29 3.29 5.39
CA LEU A 102 -12.16 2.21 4.39
C LEU A 102 -13.44 1.36 4.25
N LEU A 103 -14.20 1.24 5.34
CA LEU A 103 -15.49 0.55 5.38
C LEU A 103 -16.65 1.43 4.87
N ASP A 104 -16.58 2.75 5.08
CA ASP A 104 -17.65 3.72 4.80
C ASP A 104 -17.63 4.29 3.37
N VAL A 105 -16.54 4.12 2.62
CA VAL A 105 -16.47 4.51 1.19
C VAL A 105 -17.49 3.71 0.38
N ASP A 106 -18.15 4.33 -0.60
CA ASP A 106 -19.07 3.68 -1.53
C ASP A 106 -18.47 3.63 -2.95
N PRO A 107 -18.15 2.44 -3.50
CA PRO A 107 -18.27 1.12 -2.88
C PRO A 107 -17.19 0.85 -1.82
N PRO A 108 -17.44 -0.04 -0.85
CA PRO A 108 -16.49 -0.32 0.24
C PRO A 108 -15.18 -0.87 -0.31
N LEU A 109 -14.06 -0.33 0.19
CA LEU A 109 -12.72 -0.74 -0.26
C LEU A 109 -12.26 -2.01 0.43
N VAL A 110 -12.76 -2.24 1.66
CA VAL A 110 -12.45 -3.42 2.47
C VAL A 110 -13.73 -3.95 3.11
N ARG A 111 -13.71 -5.20 3.56
CA ARG A 111 -14.74 -5.76 4.44
C ARG A 111 -14.11 -6.59 5.56
N ARG A 112 -14.76 -6.61 6.72
CA ARG A 112 -14.40 -7.53 7.80
C ARG A 112 -14.78 -8.96 7.42
N THR A 113 -13.90 -9.93 7.66
CA THR A 113 -14.16 -11.34 7.29
C THR A 113 -14.79 -12.15 8.42
N GLY A 114 -14.78 -11.62 9.66
CA GLY A 114 -15.18 -12.32 10.88
C GLY A 114 -14.13 -13.29 11.42
N ARG A 115 -12.96 -13.38 10.79
CA ARG A 115 -11.83 -14.15 11.32
C ARG A 115 -11.01 -13.29 12.27
N GLU A 116 -10.66 -13.89 13.39
CA GLU A 116 -9.88 -13.27 14.46
C GLU A 116 -8.62 -14.09 14.74
N ARG A 117 -7.57 -13.43 15.21
CA ARG A 117 -6.36 -14.09 15.73
C ARG A 117 -5.74 -13.27 16.85
N ASN A 118 -4.99 -13.94 17.71
CA ASN A 118 -4.17 -13.26 18.71
C ASN A 118 -2.74 -13.09 18.19
N GLU A 119 -2.18 -11.89 18.35
CA GLU A 119 -0.81 -11.55 18.00
C GLU A 119 -0.03 -11.09 19.22
N THR A 120 1.28 -11.35 19.24
CA THR A 120 2.16 -10.81 20.27
C THR A 120 2.27 -9.29 20.13
N SER A 121 2.04 -8.56 21.22
CA SER A 121 2.16 -7.10 21.22
C SER A 121 3.58 -6.67 20.90
N ALA A 122 3.72 -5.63 20.08
CA ALA A 122 5.02 -5.01 19.82
C ALA A 122 5.62 -4.33 21.06
N ALA A 123 4.79 -3.95 22.04
CA ALA A 123 5.24 -3.29 23.26
C ALA A 123 5.71 -4.29 24.34
N ASP A 124 5.11 -5.48 24.35
CA ASP A 124 5.39 -6.51 25.35
C ASP A 124 5.19 -7.91 24.76
N ALA A 125 6.28 -8.65 24.63
CA ALA A 125 6.31 -10.00 24.07
C ALA A 125 5.49 -11.02 24.89
N ALA A 126 5.22 -10.74 26.17
CA ALA A 126 4.38 -11.59 27.01
C ALA A 126 2.87 -11.34 26.81
N SER A 127 2.51 -10.20 26.21
CA SER A 127 1.11 -9.83 26.00
C SER A 127 0.62 -10.20 24.60
N SER A 128 -0.62 -10.67 24.52
CA SER A 128 -1.33 -10.93 23.26
C SER A 128 -2.41 -9.88 23.01
N VAL A 129 -2.53 -9.42 21.77
CA VAL A 129 -3.58 -8.50 21.30
C VAL A 129 -4.42 -9.20 20.24
N GLY A 130 -5.75 -9.04 20.33
CA GLY A 130 -6.67 -9.53 19.32
C GLY A 130 -6.58 -8.69 18.05
N CYS A 131 -6.56 -9.37 16.90
CA CYS A 131 -6.57 -8.77 15.58
C CYS A 131 -7.72 -9.34 14.75
N ASP A 132 -8.42 -8.47 14.06
CA ASP A 132 -9.44 -8.79 13.07
C ASP A 132 -8.83 -8.87 11.66
N GLU A 133 -9.33 -9.79 10.84
CA GLU A 133 -8.97 -9.85 9.43
C GLU A 133 -9.94 -9.03 8.56
N PHE A 134 -9.35 -8.28 7.63
CA PHE A 134 -10.04 -7.51 6.61
C PHE A 134 -9.62 -7.99 5.22
N GLU A 135 -10.59 -8.15 4.34
CA GLU A 135 -10.38 -8.46 2.92
C GLU A 135 -10.48 -7.19 2.10
N VAL A 136 -9.53 -6.99 1.20
CA VAL A 136 -9.51 -5.89 0.24
C VAL A 136 -10.38 -6.26 -0.95
N LEU A 137 -11.36 -5.41 -1.26
CA LEU A 137 -12.32 -5.61 -2.34
C LEU A 137 -11.89 -4.96 -3.65
N VAL A 138 -10.94 -4.02 -3.57
CA VAL A 138 -10.38 -3.34 -4.73
C VAL A 138 -9.45 -4.29 -5.49
N PRO A 139 -9.64 -4.48 -6.81
CA PRO A 139 -8.73 -5.29 -7.61
C PRO A 139 -7.33 -4.65 -7.65
N GLU A 140 -6.29 -5.43 -7.94
CA GLU A 140 -4.89 -4.95 -7.94
C GLU A 140 -4.66 -3.77 -8.91
N GLU A 141 -5.44 -3.70 -9.99
CA GLU A 141 -5.41 -2.59 -10.93
C GLU A 141 -6.01 -1.29 -10.37
N GLY A 142 -6.84 -1.36 -9.33
CA GLY A 142 -7.37 -0.18 -8.62
C GLY A 142 -6.45 0.34 -7.52
N LEU A 143 -5.41 -0.42 -7.16
CA LEU A 143 -4.43 -0.01 -6.16
C LEU A 143 -3.40 0.95 -6.76
N ILE A 144 -2.98 1.94 -5.97
CA ILE A 144 -1.85 2.80 -6.30
C ILE A 144 -0.54 2.02 -6.11
N ARG A 145 0.37 2.13 -7.07
CA ARG A 145 1.60 1.33 -7.12
C ARG A 145 2.81 2.16 -6.67
N GLN A 146 3.78 1.49 -6.07
CA GLN A 146 5.10 2.07 -5.80
C GLN A 146 6.12 1.54 -6.80
N CYS A 147 6.92 2.43 -7.39
CA CYS A 147 8.04 2.02 -8.23
C CYS A 147 9.09 1.31 -7.38
N TYR A 148 9.46 0.10 -7.79
CA TYR A 148 10.41 -0.75 -7.07
C TYR A 148 11.81 -0.12 -6.94
N TYR A 149 12.23 0.75 -7.85
CA TYR A 149 13.58 1.33 -7.85
C TYR A 149 13.68 2.71 -7.24
N CYS A 150 12.86 3.65 -7.68
CA CYS A 150 12.93 5.03 -7.19
C CYS A 150 11.98 5.29 -6.03
N LEU A 151 11.18 4.30 -5.63
CA LEU A 151 10.20 4.38 -4.54
C LEU A 151 9.15 5.49 -4.73
N SER A 152 9.04 6.03 -5.95
CA SER A 152 7.99 7.00 -6.29
C SER A 152 6.65 6.30 -6.29
N TRP A 153 5.63 7.00 -5.84
CA TRP A 153 4.25 6.58 -5.97
C TRP A 153 3.73 6.97 -7.35
N GLU A 154 2.91 6.10 -7.90
CA GLU A 154 2.17 6.34 -9.14
C GLU A 154 1.27 7.58 -9.02
N ASP A 155 1.03 8.23 -10.14
CA ASP A 155 0.11 9.33 -10.31
C ASP A 155 -1.05 8.88 -11.21
N ASP A 156 -2.12 9.68 -11.25
CA ASP A 156 -3.30 9.38 -12.08
C ASP A 156 -3.00 9.45 -13.59
N GLU A 157 -1.86 10.04 -13.98
CA GLU A 157 -1.49 10.21 -15.38
C GLU A 157 -0.87 8.95 -15.99
N HIS A 158 -0.06 8.20 -15.23
CA HIS A 158 0.75 7.12 -15.80
C HIS A 158 0.77 5.85 -14.95
N ARG A 159 0.10 4.80 -15.44
CA ARG A 159 0.19 3.48 -14.81
C ARG A 159 1.59 2.85 -14.94
N TYR A 160 2.12 2.41 -13.82
CA TYR A 160 3.40 1.73 -13.70
C TYR A 160 3.28 0.31 -14.25
N SER A 161 4.26 -0.12 -15.04
CA SER A 161 4.31 -1.46 -15.62
C SER A 161 4.67 -2.49 -14.56
N GLU A 162 3.98 -3.63 -14.53
CA GLU A 162 4.38 -4.75 -13.68
C GLU A 162 5.73 -5.33 -14.15
N ILE A 163 6.58 -5.70 -13.20
CA ILE A 163 7.81 -6.44 -13.43
C ILE A 163 7.57 -7.92 -13.15
N LYS A 164 7.11 -8.21 -11.92
CA LYS A 164 6.89 -9.53 -11.34
C LYS A 164 6.31 -9.38 -9.94
N HIS A 165 5.19 -10.03 -9.66
CA HIS A 165 4.62 -10.25 -8.32
C HIS A 165 4.68 -9.01 -7.42
N ASP A 166 3.73 -8.08 -7.54
CA ASP A 166 3.63 -6.85 -6.72
C ASP A 166 4.78 -5.82 -6.88
N LYS A 167 5.75 -6.07 -7.77
CA LYS A 167 6.82 -5.12 -8.09
C LYS A 167 6.54 -4.39 -9.41
N TYR A 168 6.61 -3.07 -9.37
CA TYR A 168 6.22 -2.19 -10.48
C TYR A 168 7.33 -1.22 -10.93
N TRP A 169 7.28 -0.77 -12.18
CA TRP A 169 8.18 0.22 -12.78
C TRP A 169 7.45 1.47 -13.22
N CYS A 170 7.96 2.63 -12.77
CA CYS A 170 7.65 3.89 -13.44
C CYS A 170 8.33 3.96 -14.81
N SER A 171 7.75 4.75 -15.72
CA SER A 171 8.25 4.94 -17.09
C SER A 171 9.71 5.42 -17.13
N LYS A 172 10.09 6.31 -16.20
CA LYS A 172 11.46 6.84 -16.07
C LYS A 172 12.48 5.73 -15.74
N CYS A 173 12.15 4.86 -14.79
CA CYS A 173 13.02 3.75 -14.40
C CYS A 173 13.08 2.65 -15.48
N LYS A 174 11.95 2.38 -16.16
CA LYS A 174 11.88 1.42 -17.27
C LYS A 174 12.79 1.83 -18.43
N LYS A 175 12.75 3.10 -18.86
CA LYS A 175 13.59 3.63 -19.94
C LYS A 175 15.09 3.59 -19.63
N LYS A 176 15.47 3.74 -18.37
CA LYS A 176 16.88 3.77 -17.93
C LYS A 176 17.52 2.37 -17.80
N GLY A 177 16.77 1.28 -17.85
CA GLY A 177 17.34 -0.08 -17.89
C GLY A 177 18.00 -0.61 -16.60
N ARG A 178 17.69 -0.06 -15.41
CA ARG A 178 18.40 -0.22 -14.08
C ARG A 178 19.80 0.44 -14.07
N LEU A 179 20.41 0.95 -12.98
CA LEU A 179 20.17 1.02 -11.54
C LEU A 179 20.23 2.50 -11.07
N LEU A 180 19.29 2.96 -10.23
CA LEU A 180 19.50 4.15 -9.38
C LEU A 180 19.28 3.83 -7.89
N SER A 181 19.45 2.56 -7.52
CA SER A 181 19.69 2.17 -6.13
C SER A 181 21.18 1.99 -5.85
N THR A 182 22.06 2.58 -6.66
CA THR A 182 23.37 3.01 -6.15
C THR A 182 23.12 4.26 -5.30
N LEU A 183 22.58 4.06 -4.09
CA LEU A 183 23.07 4.81 -2.96
C LEU A 183 24.55 4.45 -2.89
N THR A 184 25.40 5.18 -3.61
CA THR A 184 26.85 4.99 -3.57
C THR A 184 27.28 4.99 -2.11
N PRO A 185 27.72 3.86 -1.52
CA PRO A 185 28.77 3.99 -0.53
C PRO A 185 29.95 4.54 -1.33
N LYS A 186 30.55 5.65 -0.88
CA LYS A 186 31.81 6.12 -1.45
C LYS A 186 32.75 4.93 -1.61
N GLU A 187 33.10 4.65 -2.88
CA GLU A 187 34.29 3.97 -3.41
C GLU A 187 34.72 2.66 -2.69
N LYS A 188 34.92 1.53 -3.37
CA LYS A 188 35.99 1.32 -4.37
C LYS A 188 35.74 0.02 -5.15
N SER A 189 36.06 0.10 -6.44
CA SER A 189 36.61 -0.94 -7.33
C SER A 189 35.83 -2.25 -7.58
N ALA A 190 35.51 -2.44 -8.88
CA ALA A 190 35.58 -3.67 -9.70
C ALA A 190 35.26 -5.02 -9.02
N THR A 191 34.39 -5.90 -9.52
CA THR A 191 34.31 -6.43 -10.89
C THR A 191 33.12 -7.40 -10.95
N HIS A 192 32.69 -7.72 -12.17
CA HIS A 192 31.85 -8.86 -12.54
C HIS A 192 30.32 -8.72 -12.44
N VAL A 193 29.71 -8.68 -13.63
CA VAL A 193 28.29 -8.93 -13.89
C VAL A 193 28.10 -10.45 -13.89
N GLY A 194 27.53 -10.97 -12.82
CA GLY A 194 27.14 -12.38 -12.68
C GLY A 194 26.28 -12.52 -11.44
N ASP A 195 25.01 -12.89 -11.64
CA ASP A 195 24.02 -13.26 -10.62
C ASP A 195 23.74 -12.26 -9.49
N LEU A 196 22.96 -11.23 -9.85
CA LEU A 196 22.38 -10.25 -8.93
C LEU A 196 20.98 -10.68 -8.44
N HIS A 197 20.81 -11.94 -8.08
CA HIS A 197 19.56 -12.47 -7.51
C HIS A 197 19.61 -12.69 -5.98
N THR A 198 20.73 -12.34 -5.32
CA THR A 198 20.99 -12.77 -3.92
C THR A 198 21.37 -11.63 -2.94
N LEU A 199 21.28 -10.35 -3.34
CA LEU A 199 21.58 -9.20 -2.45
C LEU A 199 20.35 -8.36 -2.07
N GLU A 200 19.16 -8.95 -2.06
CA GLU A 200 17.95 -8.34 -1.46
C GLU A 200 17.90 -8.62 0.05
N ARG A 201 18.80 -8.03 0.86
CA ARG A 201 18.65 -8.04 2.32
C ARG A 201 18.93 -6.68 2.96
N GLU A 202 17.83 -6.11 3.46
CA GLU A 202 17.69 -5.55 4.81
C GLU A 202 18.09 -4.09 5.13
N SER A 203 18.76 -3.31 4.28
CA SER A 203 19.22 -1.98 4.75
C SER A 203 18.29 -0.78 4.52
N ILE A 204 17.37 -0.84 3.54
CA ILE A 204 16.64 0.37 3.11
C ILE A 204 15.45 0.72 4.01
N TYR A 205 14.84 -0.25 4.70
CA TYR A 205 13.60 0.00 5.47
C TYR A 205 13.79 0.05 6.99
N ALA A 206 14.85 -0.56 7.54
CA ALA A 206 15.11 -0.55 8.98
C ALA A 206 15.53 0.84 9.51
N ARG A 207 15.98 1.75 8.64
CA ARG A 207 16.38 3.12 9.03
C ARG A 207 15.32 4.19 8.79
N SER A 208 14.32 3.94 7.95
CA SER A 208 13.32 4.96 7.56
C SER A 208 11.97 4.79 8.24
N PHE A 209 11.71 3.65 8.87
CA PHE A 209 10.47 3.36 9.56
C PHE A 209 10.78 2.83 10.96
N GLN A 210 11.24 3.72 11.86
CA GLN A 210 10.68 3.62 13.20
C GLN A 210 9.18 3.89 13.03
N PRO A 211 8.27 3.05 13.55
CA PRO A 211 6.89 3.49 13.67
C PRO A 211 6.97 4.86 14.34
N LEU A 212 6.46 5.90 13.69
CA LEU A 212 6.12 7.11 14.41
C LEU A 212 5.15 6.61 15.47
N SER A 213 5.64 6.39 16.69
CA SER A 213 4.82 6.56 17.86
C SER A 213 4.35 8.00 17.73
N LEU A 214 3.22 8.20 17.05
CA LEU A 214 2.41 9.37 17.19
C LEU A 214 2.23 9.49 18.69
N GLN A 215 3.03 10.38 19.30
CA GLN A 215 2.85 10.76 20.68
C GLN A 215 1.52 11.47 20.70
N TYR A 216 0.45 10.70 20.84
CA TYR A 216 -0.86 11.18 21.16
C TYR A 216 -0.71 11.88 22.51
N GLN A 217 -0.60 13.20 22.48
CA GLN A 217 -0.80 14.00 23.67
C GLN A 217 -2.32 14.14 23.83
N PRO A 218 -2.94 13.47 24.82
CA PRO A 218 -4.35 13.70 25.09
C PRO A 218 -4.52 15.19 25.40
N GLN A 219 -5.34 15.88 24.60
CA GLN A 219 -5.77 17.23 24.96
C GLN A 219 -6.51 17.12 26.30
N SER A 220 -5.99 17.79 27.32
CA SER A 220 -6.64 17.87 28.62
C SER A 220 -8.02 18.49 28.42
N VAL A 221 -9.07 17.69 28.58
CA VAL A 221 -10.44 18.20 28.65
C VAL A 221 -10.56 18.97 29.95
N GLU A 222 -10.43 20.29 29.89
CA GLU A 222 -10.77 21.15 31.01
C GLU A 222 -12.26 21.04 31.29
N HIS A 223 -12.61 20.25 32.31
CA HIS A 223 -13.95 20.25 32.89
C HIS A 223 -14.20 21.63 33.52
N ARG A 224 -14.80 22.51 32.73
CA ARG A 224 -15.34 23.78 33.22
C ARG A 224 -16.61 23.48 34.01
N ALA A 225 -16.45 23.22 35.31
CA ALA A 225 -17.54 23.16 36.26
C ALA A 225 -18.35 24.47 36.18
N ARG A 226 -19.58 24.39 35.68
CA ARG A 226 -20.56 25.47 35.81
C ARG A 226 -21.10 25.44 37.24
N ARG A 227 -21.05 26.61 37.87
CA ARG A 227 -21.63 26.91 39.19
C ARG A 227 -23.15 26.75 39.19
#